data_AF-A0A7W7FH99-F1
#
_entry.id   AF-A0A7W7FH99-F1
#
_cell.length_a   1.000
_cell.length_b   1.000
_cell.length_c   1.000
_cell.angle_alpha   90.00
_cell.angle_beta   90.00
_cell.angle_gamma   90.00
#
_symmetry.space_group_name_H-M   'P 1'
#
loop_
_entity.id
_entity.type
_entity.pdbx_description
1 polymer ?
#
loop_
_entity_poly.entity_id
_entity_poly.type
_entity_poly.pdbx_seq_one_letter_code
_entity_poly.pdbx_strand_id
1 'polypeptide(L)'
;MRAEGAPFNLASSDKPTARNLTSARAAVATAAEEAAGAGLIQFGMLVTATVLDASQEADAKAAIDNLSATARLRLRLVHGSQDSAFAAALPLGLVLPKHLQVPNEVREQL
;
A
#
# COMPACT_ATOMS: atom_id res chain seq x y z
N MET A 1 -12.65 -2.62 18.31
CA MET A 1 -13.41 -3.88 18.16
C MET A 1 -14.02 -3.91 16.76
N ARG A 2 -13.37 -4.60 15.80
CA ARG A 2 -13.95 -5.13 14.55
C ARG A 2 -12.87 -5.94 13.80
N ALA A 3 -12.77 -7.23 14.12
CA ALA A 3 -12.02 -8.23 13.37
C ALA A 3 -12.95 -9.42 13.01
N GLU A 4 -14.19 -9.13 12.61
CA GLU A 4 -15.28 -10.12 12.55
C GLU A 4 -15.52 -10.74 11.16
N GLY A 5 -14.86 -10.22 10.10
CA GLY A 5 -15.17 -10.63 8.72
C GLY A 5 -14.48 -11.93 8.26
N ALA A 6 -13.30 -12.25 8.78
CA ALA A 6 -12.52 -13.39 8.33
C ALA A 6 -13.08 -14.77 8.74
N PRO A 7 -13.52 -15.01 9.99
CA PRO A 7 -14.08 -16.31 10.37
C PRO A 7 -15.45 -16.58 9.72
N PHE A 8 -16.22 -15.53 9.42
CA PHE A 8 -17.52 -15.65 8.77
C PHE A 8 -17.41 -16.23 7.35
N ASN A 9 -16.42 -15.79 6.56
CA ASN A 9 -16.21 -16.28 5.20
C ASN A 9 -15.77 -17.76 5.14
N LEU A 10 -15.10 -18.27 6.18
CA LEU A 10 -14.77 -19.69 6.29
C LEU A 10 -15.97 -20.54 6.70
N ALA A 11 -16.86 -20.02 7.55
CA ALA A 11 -18.06 -20.72 8.00
C ALA A 11 -19.20 -20.71 6.97
N SER A 12 -19.24 -19.72 6.06
CA SER A 12 -20.31 -19.56 5.06
C SER A 12 -20.13 -20.37 3.77
N SER A 13 -18.97 -20.98 3.54
CA SER A 13 -18.69 -21.76 2.32
C SER A 13 -18.49 -23.24 2.64
N ASP A 14 -19.27 -24.09 1.97
CA ASP A 14 -19.21 -25.55 2.07
C ASP A 14 -17.86 -26.12 1.56
N LYS A 15 -17.08 -25.31 0.80
CA LYS A 15 -15.72 -25.64 0.33
C LYS A 15 -14.79 -24.43 0.46
N PRO A 16 -14.13 -24.25 1.61
CA PRO A 16 -13.15 -23.19 1.80
C PRO A 16 -11.96 -23.38 0.86
N THR A 17 -11.65 -22.36 0.05
CA THR A 17 -10.46 -22.41 -0.82
C THR A 17 -9.19 -22.21 0.00
N ALA A 18 -8.04 -22.68 -0.52
CA ALA A 18 -6.73 -22.44 0.09
C ALA A 18 -6.48 -20.93 0.35
N ARG A 19 -6.96 -20.07 -0.56
CA ARG A 19 -6.88 -18.61 -0.42
C ARG A 19 -7.67 -18.08 0.78
N ASN A 20 -8.89 -18.59 1.00
CA ASN A 20 -9.73 -18.19 2.15
C ASN A 20 -9.07 -18.59 3.48
N LEU A 21 -8.47 -19.78 3.51
CA LEU A 21 -7.77 -20.28 4.71
C LEU A 21 -6.53 -19.43 5.03
N THR A 22 -5.74 -19.06 4.01
CA THR A 22 -4.58 -18.17 4.18
C THR A 22 -5.00 -16.78 4.63
N SER A 23 -6.06 -16.20 4.08
CA SER A 23 -6.54 -14.88 4.51
C SER A 23 -7.04 -14.88 5.95
N ALA A 24 -7.70 -15.94 6.39
CA ALA A 24 -8.16 -16.04 7.77
C ALA A 24 -7.00 -16.19 8.76
N ARG A 25 -5.98 -17.00 8.43
CA ARG A 25 -4.77 -17.12 9.23
C ARG A 25 -4.02 -15.78 9.34
N ALA A 26 -3.92 -15.04 8.24
CA ALA A 26 -3.31 -13.71 8.25
C ALA A 26 -4.08 -12.74 9.16
N ALA A 27 -5.41 -12.72 9.08
CA ALA A 27 -6.24 -11.87 9.94
C ALA A 27 -6.09 -12.19 11.43
N VAL A 28 -6.01 -13.48 11.78
CA VAL A 28 -5.77 -13.92 13.17
C VAL A 28 -4.39 -13.50 13.65
N ALA A 29 -3.35 -13.66 12.82
CA ALA A 29 -2.00 -13.22 13.16
C ALA A 29 -1.95 -11.69 13.38
N THR A 30 -2.55 -10.90 12.48
CA THR A 30 -2.65 -9.46 12.63
C THR A 30 -3.36 -9.05 13.93
N ALA A 31 -4.48 -9.70 14.28
CA ALA A 31 -5.19 -9.43 15.52
C ALA A 31 -4.35 -9.78 16.77
N ALA A 32 -3.54 -10.84 16.71
CA ALA A 32 -2.63 -11.20 17.80
C ALA A 32 -1.50 -10.18 17.98
N GLU A 33 -0.93 -9.68 16.88
CA GLU A 33 0.07 -8.60 16.91
C GLU A 33 -0.51 -7.29 17.47
N GLU A 34 -1.74 -6.89 17.07
CA GLU A 34 -2.44 -5.74 17.67
C GLU A 34 -2.65 -5.91 19.16
N ALA A 35 -3.12 -7.09 19.58
CA ALA A 35 -3.35 -7.40 20.98
C ALA A 35 -2.05 -7.40 21.80
N ALA A 36 -0.92 -7.74 21.18
CA ALA A 36 0.42 -7.62 21.77
C ALA A 36 0.94 -6.17 21.83
N GLY A 37 0.18 -5.20 21.30
CA GLY A 37 0.51 -3.78 21.35
C GLY A 37 1.17 -3.23 20.09
N ALA A 38 1.24 -4.01 19.00
CA ALA A 38 1.69 -3.50 17.71
C ALA A 38 0.63 -2.56 17.14
N GLY A 39 1.00 -1.29 16.91
CA GLY A 39 0.11 -0.35 16.23
C GLY A 39 -0.03 -0.72 14.75
N LEU A 40 -1.22 -1.10 14.31
CA LEU A 40 -1.52 -1.16 12.88
C LEU A 40 -1.79 0.24 12.34
N ILE A 41 -0.92 0.68 11.45
CA ILE A 41 -1.08 1.94 10.72
C ILE A 41 -1.20 1.65 9.23
N GLN A 42 -2.13 2.35 8.57
CA GLN A 42 -2.14 2.41 7.12
C GLN A 42 -1.06 3.39 6.69
N PHE A 43 -0.15 2.94 5.84
CA PHE A 43 0.89 3.80 5.28
C PHE A 43 0.87 3.70 3.75
N GLY A 44 1.14 4.84 3.11
CA GLY A 44 1.49 4.92 1.71
C GLY A 44 2.99 5.13 1.55
N MET A 45 3.51 4.82 0.36
CA MET A 45 4.92 5.04 0.02
C MET A 45 5.03 5.52 -1.42
N LEU A 46 5.97 6.44 -1.65
CA LEU A 46 6.44 6.81 -2.98
C LEU A 46 7.82 6.21 -3.17
N VAL A 47 8.04 5.58 -4.33
CA VAL A 47 9.31 4.96 -4.68
C VAL A 47 9.89 5.73 -5.85
N THR A 48 11.12 6.21 -5.70
CA THR A 48 11.88 6.92 -6.74
C THR A 48 13.19 6.18 -6.96
N ALA A 49 13.63 6.07 -8.22
CA ALA A 49 14.96 5.59 -8.56
C ALA A 49 15.72 6.69 -9.29
N THR A 50 16.96 6.92 -8.88
CA THR A 50 17.88 7.86 -9.50
C THR A 50 18.97 7.05 -10.21
N VAL A 51 19.17 7.33 -11.49
CA VAL A 51 20.22 6.71 -12.32
C VAL A 51 21.25 7.75 -12.75
N LEU A 52 22.48 7.31 -13.02
CA LEU A 52 23.55 8.19 -13.50
C LEU A 52 23.48 8.43 -15.01
N ASP A 53 22.93 7.47 -15.75
CA ASP A 53 22.78 7.52 -17.20
C ASP A 53 21.35 7.11 -17.58
N ALA A 54 20.76 7.80 -18.55
CA ALA A 54 19.40 7.53 -19.02
C ALA A 54 19.22 6.11 -19.58
N SER A 55 20.28 5.50 -20.12
CA SER A 55 20.27 4.11 -20.59
C SER A 55 19.95 3.10 -19.48
N GLN A 56 20.16 3.45 -18.20
CA GLN A 56 19.91 2.57 -17.06
C GLN A 56 18.46 2.63 -16.56
N GLU A 57 17.58 3.45 -17.15
CA GLU A 57 16.19 3.59 -16.72
C GLU A 57 15.44 2.25 -16.74
N ALA A 58 15.64 1.44 -17.79
CA ALA A 58 15.00 0.14 -17.94
C ALA A 58 15.43 -0.83 -16.83
N ASP A 59 16.72 -0.81 -16.47
CA ASP A 59 17.27 -1.65 -15.39
C ASP A 59 16.73 -1.22 -14.03
N ALA A 60 16.66 0.09 -13.77
CA ALA A 60 16.08 0.63 -12.54
C ALA A 60 14.60 0.23 -12.40
N LYS A 61 13.82 0.30 -13.49
CA LYS A 61 12.44 -0.17 -13.50
C LYS A 61 12.34 -1.66 -13.17
N ALA A 62 13.15 -2.49 -13.81
CA ALA A 62 13.16 -3.94 -13.56
C ALA A 62 13.55 -4.26 -12.10
N ALA A 63 14.51 -3.53 -11.53
CA ALA A 63 14.89 -3.68 -10.14
C ALA A 63 13.72 -3.37 -9.19
N ILE A 64 12.99 -2.28 -9.41
CA ILE A 64 11.80 -1.94 -8.60
C ILE A 64 10.72 -3.02 -8.71
N ASP A 65 10.42 -3.48 -9.93
CA ASP A 65 9.38 -4.50 -10.17
C ASP A 65 9.74 -5.81 -9.43
N ASN A 66 11.01 -6.22 -9.43
CA ASN A 66 11.48 -7.42 -8.72
C ASN A 66 11.51 -7.26 -7.18
N LEU A 67 12.02 -6.12 -6.69
CA LEU A 67 12.15 -5.86 -5.25
C LEU A 67 10.78 -5.66 -4.59
N SER A 68 9.84 -5.01 -5.28
CA SER A 68 8.48 -4.81 -4.77
C SER A 68 7.73 -6.13 -4.61
N ALA A 69 7.86 -7.07 -5.54
CA ALA A 69 7.31 -8.41 -5.41
C ALA A 69 7.89 -9.15 -4.20
N THR A 70 9.20 -9.07 -4.01
CA THR A 70 9.90 -9.66 -2.86
C THR A 70 9.43 -9.07 -1.53
N ALA A 71 9.24 -7.75 -1.48
CA ALA A 71 8.72 -7.03 -0.32
C ALA A 71 7.19 -7.17 -0.15
N ARG A 72 6.51 -7.90 -1.05
CA ARG A 72 5.03 -8.04 -1.09
C ARG A 72 4.29 -6.70 -1.18
N LEU A 73 4.92 -5.71 -1.80
CA LEU A 73 4.33 -4.40 -2.05
C LEU A 73 3.58 -4.41 -3.39
N ARG A 74 2.42 -3.76 -3.43
CA ARG A 74 1.72 -3.47 -4.68
C ARG A 74 2.01 -2.04 -5.08
N LEU A 75 2.81 -1.87 -6.12
CA LEU A 75 3.14 -0.56 -6.66
C LEU A 75 2.28 -0.25 -7.88
N ARG A 76 2.03 1.05 -8.09
CA ARG A 76 1.39 1.59 -9.29
C ARG A 76 2.27 2.71 -9.82
N LEU A 77 2.52 2.69 -11.12
CA LEU A 77 3.27 3.76 -11.76
C LEU A 77 2.46 5.06 -11.73
N VAL A 78 3.10 6.15 -11.29
CA VAL A 78 2.53 7.49 -11.30
C VAL A 78 2.55 8.02 -12.73
N HIS A 79 1.37 8.18 -13.33
CA HIS A 79 1.21 8.75 -14.66
C HIS A 79 0.62 10.15 -14.57
N GLY A 80 1.22 11.11 -15.28
CA GLY A 80 0.71 12.47 -15.42
C GLY A 80 0.92 13.39 -14.20
N SER A 81 1.58 12.91 -13.15
CA SER A 81 1.87 13.67 -11.93
C SER A 81 3.24 13.34 -11.33
N GLN A 82 4.20 12.96 -12.17
CA GLN A 82 5.54 12.51 -11.75
C GLN A 82 6.27 13.59 -10.96
N ASP A 83 6.26 14.84 -11.44
CA ASP A 83 6.94 15.96 -10.79
C ASP A 83 6.35 16.26 -9.40
N SER A 84 5.01 16.27 -9.31
CA SER A 84 4.32 16.49 -8.03
C SER A 84 4.55 15.34 -7.05
N ALA A 85 4.58 14.10 -7.53
CA ALA A 85 4.88 12.93 -6.71
C ALA A 85 6.35 12.95 -6.24
N PHE A 86 7.29 13.35 -7.09
CA PHE A 86 8.68 13.51 -6.67
C PHE A 86 8.82 14.59 -5.58
N ALA A 87 8.21 15.77 -5.78
CA ALA A 87 8.21 16.82 -4.76
C ALA A 87 7.56 16.37 -3.45
N ALA A 88 6.51 15.55 -3.51
CA ALA A 88 5.85 14.96 -2.35
C ALA A 88 6.75 13.98 -1.56
N ALA A 89 7.76 13.38 -2.20
CA ALA A 89 8.73 12.49 -1.57
C ALA A 89 9.87 13.25 -0.88
N LEU A 90 9.99 14.56 -1.09
CA LEU A 90 11.01 15.40 -0.47
C LEU A 90 10.56 15.90 0.92
N PRO A 91 11.49 16.16 1.86
CA PRO A 91 11.17 16.64 3.21
C PRO A 91 10.83 18.14 3.21
N LEU A 92 9.83 18.54 2.42
CA LEU A 92 9.45 19.95 2.20
C LEU A 92 8.34 20.44 3.16
N GLY A 93 7.87 19.60 4.07
CA GLY A 93 6.78 19.96 5.00
C GLY A 93 5.40 20.08 4.33
N LEU A 94 5.21 19.44 3.16
CA LEU A 94 3.96 19.49 2.41
C LEU A 94 2.89 18.58 3.04
N VAL A 95 1.70 19.11 3.24
CA VAL A 95 0.50 18.33 3.55
C VAL A 95 -0.31 18.18 2.26
N LEU A 96 -0.08 17.10 1.50
CA LEU A 96 -0.63 16.94 0.14
C LEU A 96 -2.14 17.18 0.05
N PRO A 97 -3.00 16.68 0.97
CA PRO A 97 -4.43 16.94 0.90
C PRO A 97 -4.77 18.44 0.93
N LYS A 98 -3.99 19.28 1.63
CA LYS A 98 -4.23 20.74 1.68
C LYS A 98 -3.96 21.45 0.36
N HIS A 99 -3.28 20.80 -0.59
CA HIS A 99 -2.89 21.37 -1.87
C HIS A 99 -3.75 20.84 -3.04
N LEU A 100 -4.75 19.99 -2.76
CA LEU A 100 -5.72 19.54 -3.74
C LEU A 100 -6.73 20.66 -4.01
N GLN A 101 -6.98 20.97 -5.28
CA GLN A 101 -8.07 21.87 -5.70
C GLN A 101 -9.46 21.22 -5.66
N VAL A 102 -9.56 20.04 -5.03
CA VAL A 102 -10.81 19.28 -4.89
C VAL A 102 -11.60 19.83 -3.69
N PRO A 103 -12.91 20.10 -3.86
CA PRO A 103 -13.80 20.51 -2.77
C PRO A 103 -13.75 19.53 -1.59
N ASN A 104 -13.93 20.05 -0.37
CA ASN A 104 -13.74 19.27 0.86
C ASN A 104 -14.70 18.07 0.95
N GLU A 105 -15.91 18.22 0.40
CA GLU A 105 -16.95 17.20 0.42
C GLU A 105 -16.54 15.93 -0.35
N VAL A 106 -15.71 16.09 -1.39
CA VAL A 106 -15.16 14.97 -2.18
C VAL A 106 -13.89 14.40 -1.54
N ARG A 107 -13.16 15.21 -0.76
CA ARG A 107 -11.93 14.79 -0.07
C ARG A 107 -12.19 13.81 1.08
N GLU A 108 -13.30 13.96 1.79
CA GLU A 108 -13.67 13.06 2.90
C GLU A 108 -14.11 11.66 2.44
N GLN A 109 -14.36 11.49 1.13
CA GLN A 109 -14.83 10.24 0.53
C GLN A 109 -13.71 9.39 -0.11
N LEU A 110 -12.47 9.89 -0.13
CA LEU A 110 -11.28 9.23 -0.69
C LEU A 110 -10.46 8.52 0.39
#